data_AF-A0A0W0X4N8-F1
#
_entry.id   AF-A0A0W0X4N8-F1
#
_cell.length_a   1.000
_cell.length_b   1.000
_cell.length_c   1.000
_cell.angle_alpha   90.00
_cell.angle_beta   90.00
_cell.angle_gamma   90.00
#
_symmetry.space_group_name_H-M   'P 1'
#
loop_
_entity.id
_entity.type
_entity.pdbx_description
1 polymer ?
#
loop_
_entity_poly.entity_id
_entity_poly.type
_entity_poly.pdbx_seq_one_letter_code
_entity_poly.pdbx_strand_id
1 'polypeptide(L)'
;MTSLSAANKKKRKFFGWWQILVFVLLLVGLFLLLFPKGLFINTVLHNTKPSRVSVSFLKNLIAKDPTNVGLRMNLAQQALALGELQEAKQAIAPLINFSPSTETQWRALWLYYQISRVETFQLRPNTLTRREKEAYLKSLQTLLANSPYLNSDEQVQLADEALATNTPEVADRLFKKVMLRDKKRPIAFYVKAAKAALFVKDYEGSAEFYRMAMERSTTTEDKRLYFTKALESLIASGNPTKTLAFAEKNIDGLKDDQTTLVYITKLALRAGQQQVAEHYVGQLLHLRYQDLPE
;
A
#
# COMPACT_ATOMS: atom_id res chain seq x y z
N MET A 1 -54.88 -63.28 -47.76
CA MET A 1 -53.46 -62.93 -47.98
C MET A 1 -53.46 -61.44 -48.32
N THR A 2 -52.99 -60.49 -47.52
CA THR A 2 -51.85 -60.39 -46.61
C THR A 2 -52.11 -59.26 -45.60
N SER A 3 -51.68 -59.47 -44.36
CA SER A 3 -51.75 -58.55 -43.22
C SER A 3 -50.88 -57.30 -43.39
N LEU A 4 -51.42 -56.10 -43.14
CA LEU A 4 -50.62 -54.92 -42.81
C LEU A 4 -51.30 -54.06 -41.73
N SER A 5 -50.89 -54.34 -40.49
CA SER A 5 -50.53 -53.38 -39.44
C SER A 5 -51.47 -52.20 -39.16
N ALA A 6 -52.24 -52.33 -38.07
CA ALA A 6 -52.86 -51.21 -37.38
C ALA A 6 -51.77 -50.34 -36.70
N ALA A 7 -51.26 -49.35 -37.42
CA ALA A 7 -50.36 -48.35 -36.87
C ALA A 7 -51.16 -47.32 -36.04
N ASN A 8 -51.08 -47.53 -34.73
CA ASN A 8 -51.48 -46.67 -33.62
C ASN A 8 -51.40 -45.16 -33.94
N LYS A 9 -52.57 -44.49 -34.04
CA LYS A 9 -52.69 -43.05 -34.25
C LYS A 9 -52.41 -42.32 -32.93
N LYS A 10 -51.13 -42.21 -32.56
CA LYS A 10 -50.66 -41.41 -31.43
C LYS A 10 -50.99 -39.93 -31.72
N LYS A 11 -52.05 -39.40 -31.09
CA LYS A 11 -52.35 -37.96 -31.09
C LYS A 11 -51.10 -37.22 -30.62
N ARG A 12 -50.37 -36.58 -31.53
CA ARG A 12 -49.36 -35.58 -31.17
C ARG A 12 -50.12 -34.47 -30.46
N LYS A 13 -49.99 -34.42 -29.12
CA LYS A 13 -50.47 -33.30 -28.30
C LYS A 13 -49.79 -32.06 -28.86
N PHE A 14 -50.54 -31.26 -29.60
CA PHE A 14 -50.13 -29.91 -29.95
C PHE A 14 -49.78 -29.21 -28.65
N PHE A 15 -48.54 -28.75 -28.57
CA PHE A 15 -48.01 -27.98 -27.45
C PHE A 15 -49.02 -26.86 -27.17
N GLY A 16 -49.68 -26.90 -26.02
CA GLY A 16 -50.73 -25.93 -25.71
C GLY A 16 -50.09 -24.55 -25.69
N TRP A 17 -50.74 -23.53 -26.28
CA TRP A 17 -50.22 -22.16 -26.28
C TRP A 17 -49.80 -21.65 -24.90
N TRP A 18 -50.42 -22.19 -23.84
CA TRP A 18 -50.03 -21.94 -22.45
C TRP A 18 -48.62 -22.45 -22.09
N GLN A 19 -48.21 -23.60 -22.63
CA GLN A 19 -46.86 -24.13 -22.43
C GLN A 19 -45.81 -23.27 -23.15
N ILE A 20 -46.16 -22.66 -24.29
CA ILE A 20 -45.31 -21.68 -24.98
C ILE A 20 -45.19 -20.41 -24.12
N LEU A 21 -46.29 -19.91 -23.55
CA LEU A 21 -46.25 -18.77 -22.64
C LEU A 21 -45.38 -19.03 -21.42
N VAL A 22 -45.51 -20.19 -20.78
CA VAL A 22 -44.65 -20.57 -19.64
C VAL A 22 -43.19 -20.69 -20.07
N PHE A 23 -42.91 -21.31 -21.23
CA PHE A 23 -41.55 -21.43 -21.74
C PHE A 23 -40.92 -20.08 -22.07
N VAL A 24 -41.67 -19.16 -22.69
CA VAL A 24 -41.20 -17.79 -22.99
C VAL A 24 -40.98 -17.01 -21.70
N LEU A 25 -41.87 -17.13 -20.71
CA LEU A 25 -41.73 -16.42 -19.44
C LEU A 25 -40.56 -16.99 -18.62
N LEU A 26 -40.33 -18.28 -18.68
CA LEU A 26 -39.17 -18.95 -18.09
C LEU A 26 -37.88 -18.56 -18.82
N LEU A 27 -37.90 -18.44 -20.15
CA LEU A 27 -36.76 -18.00 -20.94
C LEU A 27 -36.44 -16.52 -20.71
N VAL A 28 -37.45 -15.65 -20.59
CA VAL A 28 -37.29 -14.23 -20.24
C VAL A 28 -36.81 -14.09 -18.80
N GLY A 29 -37.36 -14.87 -17.87
CA GLY A 29 -36.88 -14.95 -16.49
C GLY A 29 -35.42 -15.41 -16.42
N LEU A 30 -35.06 -16.44 -17.18
CA LEU A 30 -33.69 -16.94 -17.30
C LEU A 30 -32.77 -15.88 -17.92
N PHE A 31 -33.23 -15.13 -18.92
CA PHE A 31 -32.48 -14.01 -19.51
C PHE A 31 -32.30 -12.86 -18.53
N LEU A 32 -33.31 -12.52 -17.72
CA LEU A 32 -33.20 -11.50 -16.68
C LEU A 32 -32.30 -11.94 -15.53
N LEU A 33 -32.23 -13.24 -15.24
CA LEU A 33 -31.41 -13.84 -14.20
C LEU A 33 -29.95 -14.04 -14.67
N LEU A 34 -29.73 -14.38 -15.95
CA LEU A 34 -28.40 -14.44 -16.58
C LEU A 34 -27.84 -13.05 -16.92
N PHE A 35 -28.70 -12.06 -17.18
CA PHE A 35 -28.29 -10.69 -17.51
C PHE A 35 -28.92 -9.65 -16.56
N PRO A 36 -28.50 -9.60 -15.28
CA PRO A 36 -28.92 -8.55 -14.36
C PRO A 36 -28.44 -7.19 -14.90
N LYS A 37 -29.38 -6.38 -15.39
CA LYS A 37 -29.15 -5.10 -16.09
C LYS A 37 -28.31 -4.07 -15.32
N GLY A 38 -28.11 -4.26 -14.01
CA GLY A 38 -27.27 -3.41 -13.16
C GLY A 38 -25.83 -3.89 -12.92
N LEU A 39 -25.46 -5.09 -13.36
CA LEU A 39 -24.14 -5.67 -13.05
C LEU A 39 -23.11 -5.52 -14.18
N PHE A 40 -23.52 -5.38 -15.44
CA PHE A 40 -22.58 -5.28 -16.57
C PHE A 40 -21.85 -3.94 -16.65
N ILE A 41 -22.50 -2.83 -16.27
CA ILE A 41 -21.86 -1.51 -16.32
C ILE A 41 -20.74 -1.44 -15.27
N ASN A 42 -20.93 -2.02 -14.09
CA ASN A 42 -19.92 -1.98 -13.03
C ASN A 42 -18.82 -3.05 -13.14
N THR A 43 -19.08 -4.21 -13.77
CA THR A 43 -18.04 -5.24 -13.99
C THR A 43 -17.18 -4.99 -15.22
N VAL A 44 -17.72 -4.42 -16.31
CA VAL A 44 -16.88 -3.97 -17.44
C VAL A 44 -16.01 -2.78 -17.05
N LEU A 45 -16.47 -1.94 -16.10
CA LEU A 45 -15.67 -0.85 -15.54
C LEU A 45 -14.57 -1.31 -14.57
N HIS A 46 -14.59 -2.54 -14.06
CA HIS A 46 -13.64 -2.99 -13.03
C HIS A 46 -12.87 -4.28 -13.31
N ASN A 47 -13.25 -5.12 -14.28
CA ASN A 47 -12.51 -6.35 -14.55
C ASN A 47 -12.60 -6.80 -16.01
N THR A 48 -11.69 -6.29 -16.83
CA THR A 48 -11.24 -6.97 -18.04
C THR A 48 -9.73 -6.79 -18.10
N LYS A 49 -9.00 -7.90 -18.24
CA LYS A 49 -7.55 -7.87 -18.49
C LYS A 49 -7.26 -6.78 -19.53
N PRO A 50 -6.23 -5.94 -19.31
CA PRO A 50 -5.89 -4.86 -20.24
C PRO A 50 -5.83 -5.41 -21.67
N SER A 51 -6.63 -4.83 -22.57
CA SER A 51 -6.79 -5.31 -23.94
C SER A 51 -6.85 -4.14 -24.89
N ARG A 52 -6.11 -4.24 -26.00
CA ARG A 52 -6.14 -3.23 -27.06
C ARG A 52 -7.55 -3.05 -27.65
N VAL A 53 -8.34 -4.12 -27.71
CA VAL A 53 -9.74 -4.07 -28.20
C VAL A 53 -10.61 -3.24 -27.25
N SER A 54 -10.39 -3.39 -25.93
CA SER A 54 -11.11 -2.63 -24.90
C SER A 54 -10.74 -1.15 -24.93
N VAL A 55 -9.46 -0.81 -25.14
CA VAL A 55 -9.01 0.59 -25.35
C VAL A 55 -9.70 1.24 -26.56
N SER A 56 -9.74 0.56 -27.72
CA SER A 56 -10.44 1.07 -28.91
C SER A 56 -11.94 1.26 -28.67
N PHE A 57 -12.57 0.36 -27.93
CA PHE A 57 -13.98 0.48 -27.55
C PHE A 57 -14.22 1.70 -26.65
N LEU A 58 -13.38 1.89 -25.62
CA LEU A 58 -13.48 3.03 -24.70
C LEU A 58 -13.28 4.36 -25.42
N LYS A 59 -12.34 4.44 -26.38
CA LYS A 59 -12.17 5.63 -27.24
C LYS A 59 -13.45 6.00 -27.98
N ASN A 60 -14.10 5.01 -28.59
CA ASN A 60 -15.33 5.23 -29.34
C ASN A 60 -16.49 5.65 -28.42
N LEU A 61 -16.52 5.17 -27.17
CA LEU A 61 -17.48 5.62 -26.18
C LEU A 61 -17.20 7.05 -25.70
N ILE A 62 -15.94 7.40 -25.43
CA ILE A 62 -15.54 8.76 -25.02
C ILE A 62 -15.80 9.77 -26.14
N ALA A 63 -15.68 9.37 -27.41
CA ALA A 63 -16.04 10.24 -28.53
C ALA A 63 -17.54 10.63 -28.52
N LYS A 64 -18.39 9.77 -27.95
CA LYS A 64 -19.84 10.01 -27.80
C LYS A 64 -20.19 10.73 -26.50
N ASP A 65 -19.43 10.47 -25.43
CA ASP A 65 -19.60 11.11 -24.13
C ASP A 65 -18.25 11.61 -23.58
N PRO A 66 -17.76 12.78 -24.04
CA PRO A 66 -16.42 13.27 -23.72
C PRO A 66 -16.24 13.71 -22.28
N THR A 67 -17.31 13.91 -21.51
CA THR A 67 -17.24 14.39 -20.12
C THR A 67 -17.31 13.25 -19.10
N ASN A 68 -17.51 12.01 -19.56
CA ASN A 68 -17.62 10.85 -18.69
C ASN A 68 -16.31 10.53 -17.98
N VAL A 69 -16.26 10.87 -16.68
CA VAL A 69 -15.08 10.68 -15.85
C VAL A 69 -14.70 9.20 -15.70
N GLY A 70 -15.69 8.32 -15.53
CA GLY A 70 -15.46 6.88 -15.37
C GLY A 70 -14.83 6.24 -16.59
N LEU A 71 -15.31 6.58 -17.79
CA LEU A 71 -14.74 6.08 -19.04
C LEU A 71 -13.29 6.56 -19.24
N ARG A 72 -13.00 7.83 -18.93
CA ARG A 72 -11.65 8.40 -19.03
C ARG A 72 -10.67 7.78 -18.05
N MET A 73 -11.09 7.60 -16.79
CA MET A 73 -10.29 6.91 -15.77
C MET A 73 -9.97 5.48 -16.18
N ASN A 74 -10.96 4.74 -16.67
CA ASN A 74 -10.79 3.36 -17.10
C ASN A 74 -9.88 3.26 -18.34
N LEU A 75 -10.07 4.13 -19.35
CA LEU A 75 -9.18 4.20 -20.50
C LEU A 75 -7.72 4.46 -20.07
N ALA A 76 -7.51 5.43 -19.17
CA ALA A 76 -6.19 5.76 -18.67
C ALA A 76 -5.52 4.59 -17.92
N GLN A 77 -6.27 3.86 -17.09
CA GLN A 77 -5.78 2.67 -16.39
C GLN A 77 -5.40 1.55 -17.35
N GLN A 78 -6.24 1.25 -18.33
CA GLN A 78 -5.97 0.20 -19.31
C GLN A 78 -4.79 0.56 -20.21
N ALA A 79 -4.74 1.79 -20.71
CA ALA A 79 -3.64 2.28 -21.51
C ALA A 79 -2.31 2.24 -20.75
N LEU A 80 -2.30 2.65 -19.48
CA LEU A 80 -1.11 2.54 -18.61
C LEU A 80 -0.67 1.09 -18.45
N ALA A 81 -1.60 0.17 -18.20
CA ALA A 81 -1.30 -1.25 -18.05
C ALA A 81 -0.77 -1.91 -19.34
N LEU A 82 -1.13 -1.37 -20.51
CA LEU A 82 -0.61 -1.79 -21.82
C LEU A 82 0.68 -1.08 -22.23
N GLY A 83 1.17 -0.13 -21.44
CA GLY A 83 2.35 0.69 -21.77
C GLY A 83 2.07 1.81 -22.79
N GLU A 84 0.80 2.07 -23.12
CA GLU A 84 0.36 3.12 -24.05
C GLU A 84 0.33 4.48 -23.32
N LEU A 85 1.50 4.99 -22.93
CA LEU A 85 1.60 6.17 -22.06
C LEU A 85 0.96 7.44 -22.63
N GLN A 86 1.10 7.69 -23.93
CA GLN A 86 0.50 8.86 -24.57
C GLN A 86 -1.03 8.82 -24.50
N GLU A 87 -1.60 7.63 -24.72
CA GLU A 87 -3.03 7.40 -24.62
C GLU A 87 -3.51 7.62 -23.18
N ALA A 88 -2.79 7.05 -22.21
CA ALA A 88 -3.12 7.19 -20.80
C ALA A 88 -3.13 8.67 -20.37
N LYS A 89 -2.15 9.45 -20.84
CA LYS A 89 -2.06 10.89 -20.60
C LYS A 89 -3.21 11.67 -21.22
N GLN A 90 -3.54 11.41 -22.48
CA GLN A 90 -4.64 12.11 -23.15
C GLN A 90 -5.99 11.81 -22.50
N ALA A 91 -6.20 10.57 -22.08
CA ALA A 91 -7.42 10.15 -21.40
C ALA A 91 -7.61 10.88 -20.06
N ILE A 92 -6.55 10.97 -19.25
CA ILE A 92 -6.61 11.56 -17.90
C ILE A 92 -6.53 13.10 -17.90
N ALA A 93 -5.95 13.72 -18.93
CA ALA A 93 -5.65 15.16 -18.97
C ALA A 93 -6.82 16.08 -18.58
N PRO A 94 -8.06 15.86 -19.06
CA PRO A 94 -9.20 16.72 -18.69
C PRO A 94 -9.67 16.57 -17.25
N LEU A 95 -9.22 15.53 -16.54
CA LEU A 95 -9.59 15.22 -15.16
C LEU A 95 -8.59 15.77 -14.14
N ILE A 96 -7.44 16.27 -14.59
CA ILE A 96 -6.37 16.73 -13.71
C ILE A 96 -6.79 18.04 -13.06
N ASN A 97 -6.82 18.05 -11.73
CA ASN A 97 -6.93 19.26 -10.92
C ASN A 97 -5.81 19.24 -9.87
N PHE A 98 -4.95 20.27 -9.89
CA PHE A 98 -3.84 20.43 -8.94
C PHE A 98 -4.26 21.02 -7.58
N SER A 99 -5.54 21.39 -7.45
CA SER A 99 -6.21 21.72 -6.19
C SER A 99 -7.42 20.79 -5.98
N PRO A 100 -7.19 19.48 -5.82
CA PRO A 100 -8.25 18.49 -5.76
C PRO A 100 -9.09 18.62 -4.47
N SER A 101 -10.41 18.69 -4.62
CA SER A 101 -11.38 18.77 -3.53
C SER A 101 -12.28 17.53 -3.44
N THR A 102 -12.48 16.81 -4.55
CA THR A 102 -13.32 15.60 -4.60
C THR A 102 -12.48 14.33 -4.65
N GLU A 103 -13.04 13.20 -4.22
CA GLU A 103 -12.38 11.89 -4.34
C GLU A 103 -11.91 11.62 -5.78
N THR A 104 -12.79 11.87 -6.75
CA THR A 104 -12.50 11.68 -8.17
C THR A 104 -11.28 12.48 -8.63
N GLN A 105 -11.13 13.73 -8.20
CA GLN A 105 -9.96 14.56 -8.54
C GLN A 105 -8.67 14.00 -7.90
N TRP A 106 -8.74 13.53 -6.65
CA TRP A 106 -7.60 12.88 -6.00
C TRP A 106 -7.19 11.57 -6.68
N ARG A 107 -8.17 10.75 -7.09
CA ARG A 107 -7.91 9.51 -7.82
C ARG A 107 -7.35 9.78 -9.21
N ALA A 108 -7.84 10.80 -9.91
CA ALA A 108 -7.27 11.23 -11.18
C ALA A 108 -5.83 11.71 -11.03
N LEU A 109 -5.53 12.49 -9.99
CA LEU A 109 -4.18 12.95 -9.67
C LEU A 109 -3.23 11.79 -9.34
N TRP A 110 -3.69 10.79 -8.59
CA TRP A 110 -2.93 9.58 -8.30
C TRP A 110 -2.57 8.81 -9.58
N LEU A 111 -3.54 8.59 -10.46
CA LEU A 111 -3.31 7.93 -11.75
C LEU A 111 -2.36 8.75 -12.65
N TYR A 112 -2.55 10.07 -12.69
CA TYR A 112 -1.65 10.97 -13.41
C TYR A 112 -0.21 10.89 -12.90
N TYR A 113 -0.02 10.81 -11.58
CA TYR A 113 1.30 10.60 -10.98
C TYR A 113 1.91 9.25 -11.42
N GLN A 114 1.14 8.16 -11.39
CA GLN A 114 1.62 6.85 -11.85
C GLN A 114 2.05 6.87 -13.32
N ILE A 115 1.27 7.50 -14.20
CA ILE A 115 1.61 7.67 -15.62
C ILE A 115 2.88 8.50 -15.78
N SER A 116 2.96 9.64 -15.09
CA SER A 116 4.12 10.55 -15.13
C SER A 116 5.39 9.86 -14.63
N ARG A 117 5.26 8.99 -13.62
CA ARG A 117 6.36 8.19 -13.08
C ARG A 117 6.94 7.27 -14.15
N VAL A 118 6.10 6.43 -14.76
CA VAL A 118 6.55 5.49 -15.79
C VAL A 118 7.21 6.25 -16.95
N GLU A 119 6.62 7.36 -17.39
CA GLU A 119 7.21 8.17 -18.46
C GLU A 119 8.58 8.75 -18.08
N THR A 120 8.73 9.23 -16.83
CA THR A 120 9.99 9.84 -16.36
C THR A 120 11.11 8.83 -16.31
N PHE A 121 10.84 7.63 -15.78
CA PHE A 121 11.86 6.59 -15.61
C PHE A 121 12.16 5.81 -16.89
N GLN A 122 11.35 5.95 -17.95
CA GLN A 122 11.70 5.49 -19.31
C GLN A 122 12.73 6.39 -20.00
N LEU A 123 12.90 7.64 -19.56
CA LEU A 123 13.91 8.53 -20.13
C LEU A 123 15.32 8.09 -19.74
N ARG A 124 16.28 8.34 -20.64
CA ARG A 124 17.69 8.07 -20.38
C ARG A 124 18.15 8.78 -19.09
N PRO A 125 18.89 8.09 -18.20
CA PRO A 125 19.48 8.70 -17.02
C PRO A 125 20.31 9.94 -17.37
N ASN A 126 20.43 10.87 -16.42
CA ASN A 126 21.30 12.06 -16.51
C ASN A 126 20.98 13.07 -17.63
N THR A 127 19.80 13.01 -18.23
CA THR A 127 19.33 14.04 -19.18
C THR A 127 18.64 15.19 -18.46
N LEU A 128 18.70 16.41 -19.01
CA LEU A 128 18.02 17.60 -18.46
C LEU A 128 16.50 17.35 -18.34
N THR A 129 15.87 16.86 -19.40
CA THR A 129 14.44 16.55 -19.44
C THR A 129 14.03 15.56 -18.34
N ARG A 130 14.87 14.56 -18.05
CA ARG A 130 14.59 13.62 -16.96
C ARG A 130 14.64 14.30 -15.59
N ARG A 131 15.64 15.16 -15.35
CA ARG A 131 15.74 15.92 -14.08
C ARG A 131 14.54 16.83 -13.87
N GLU A 132 14.08 17.51 -14.91
CA GLU A 132 12.88 18.37 -14.86
C GLU A 132 11.63 17.56 -14.51
N LYS A 133 11.43 16.40 -15.15
CA LYS A 133 10.31 15.52 -14.83
C LYS A 133 10.42 14.89 -13.44
N GLU A 134 11.61 14.54 -12.98
CA GLU A 134 11.84 14.08 -11.61
C GLU A 134 11.49 15.17 -10.59
N ALA A 135 11.87 16.43 -10.82
CA ALA A 135 11.47 17.56 -9.97
C ALA A 135 9.95 17.74 -9.93
N TYR A 136 9.29 17.58 -11.08
CA TYR A 136 7.83 17.61 -11.16
C TYR A 136 7.17 16.42 -10.43
N LEU A 137 7.75 15.21 -10.50
CA LEU A 137 7.25 14.08 -9.71
C LEU A 137 7.33 14.36 -8.21
N LYS A 138 8.40 14.99 -7.73
CA LYS A 138 8.55 15.36 -6.31
C LYS A 138 7.47 16.33 -5.85
N SER A 139 7.07 17.29 -6.69
CA SER A 139 5.97 18.21 -6.35
C SER A 139 4.62 17.47 -6.29
N LEU A 140 4.38 16.54 -7.21
CA LEU A 140 3.20 15.67 -7.19
C LEU A 140 3.16 14.77 -5.94
N GLN A 141 4.29 14.17 -5.56
CA GLN A 141 4.40 13.37 -4.33
C GLN A 141 4.04 14.21 -3.09
N THR A 142 4.52 15.44 -3.03
CA THR A 142 4.23 16.36 -1.92
C THR A 142 2.74 16.69 -1.83
N LEU A 143 2.08 16.90 -2.98
CA LEU A 143 0.64 17.13 -3.05
C LEU A 143 -0.15 15.87 -2.66
N LEU A 144 0.20 14.72 -3.24
CA LEU A 144 -0.45 13.43 -2.99
C LEU A 144 -0.29 12.95 -1.55
N ALA A 145 0.80 13.32 -0.88
CA ALA A 145 0.99 13.04 0.53
C ALA A 145 -0.11 13.65 1.42
N ASN A 146 -0.85 14.66 0.93
CA ASN A 146 -1.98 15.27 1.63
C ASN A 146 -3.34 14.65 1.26
N SER A 147 -3.38 13.71 0.31
CA SER A 147 -4.63 13.07 -0.10
C SER A 147 -5.28 12.33 1.07
N PRO A 148 -6.58 12.57 1.34
CA PRO A 148 -7.31 11.80 2.34
C PRO A 148 -7.76 10.44 1.79
N TYR A 149 -7.71 10.23 0.47
CA TYR A 149 -8.27 9.06 -0.21
C TYR A 149 -7.25 7.96 -0.51
N LEU A 150 -5.94 8.20 -0.35
CA LEU A 150 -4.95 7.12 -0.48
C LEU A 150 -5.12 6.11 0.66
N ASN A 151 -5.27 4.83 0.29
CA ASN A 151 -5.28 3.74 1.25
C ASN A 151 -3.87 3.47 1.80
N SER A 152 -3.75 2.61 2.82
CA SER A 152 -2.47 2.37 3.49
C SER A 152 -1.39 1.80 2.55
N ASP A 153 -1.75 0.98 1.56
CA ASP A 153 -0.78 0.39 0.62
C ASP A 153 -0.34 1.41 -0.44
N GLU A 154 -1.26 2.23 -0.94
CA GLU A 154 -0.94 3.36 -1.82
C GLU A 154 -0.03 4.36 -1.12
N GLN A 155 -0.25 4.62 0.18
CA GLN A 155 0.63 5.47 0.99
C GLN A 155 2.03 4.87 1.16
N VAL A 156 2.13 3.56 1.40
CA VAL A 156 3.43 2.85 1.45
C VAL A 156 4.14 2.91 0.11
N GLN A 157 3.42 2.66 -0.98
CA GLN A 157 3.96 2.75 -2.33
C GLN A 157 4.52 4.14 -2.60
N LEU A 158 3.74 5.19 -2.30
CA LEU A 158 4.17 6.57 -2.49
C LEU A 158 5.38 6.92 -1.60
N ALA A 159 5.45 6.39 -0.38
CA ALA A 159 6.59 6.59 0.52
C ALA A 159 7.87 5.92 0.00
N ASP A 160 7.78 4.68 -0.48
CA ASP A 160 8.90 3.96 -1.10
C ASP A 160 9.41 4.71 -2.35
N GLU A 161 8.49 5.22 -3.17
CA GLU A 161 8.83 6.01 -4.35
C GLU A 161 9.46 7.37 -3.99
N ALA A 162 8.99 8.01 -2.91
CA ALA A 162 9.59 9.23 -2.39
C ALA A 162 11.04 9.00 -1.92
N LEU A 163 11.31 7.89 -1.23
CA LEU A 163 12.69 7.50 -0.90
C LEU A 163 13.55 7.33 -2.16
N ALA A 164 13.02 6.66 -3.19
CA ALA A 164 13.74 6.47 -4.45
C ALA A 164 14.04 7.78 -5.20
N THR A 165 13.19 8.80 -5.04
CA THR A 165 13.39 10.14 -5.61
C THR A 165 14.12 11.12 -4.67
N ASN A 166 14.65 10.66 -3.53
CA ASN A 166 15.32 11.50 -2.53
C ASN A 166 14.42 12.63 -2.00
N THR A 167 13.20 12.27 -1.58
CA THR A 167 12.22 13.12 -0.85
C THR A 167 11.79 12.47 0.48
N PRO A 168 12.73 12.23 1.41
CA PRO A 168 12.48 11.47 2.63
C PRO A 168 11.50 12.12 3.60
N GLU A 169 11.30 13.44 3.54
CA GLU A 169 10.28 14.16 4.32
C GLU A 169 8.86 13.76 3.93
N VAL A 170 8.64 13.47 2.64
CA VAL A 170 7.37 12.94 2.15
C VAL A 170 7.19 11.50 2.61
N ALA A 171 8.25 10.69 2.51
CA ALA A 171 8.23 9.30 2.95
C ALA A 171 7.91 9.17 4.45
N ASP A 172 8.63 9.91 5.31
CA ASP A 172 8.41 9.93 6.76
C ASP A 172 6.96 10.29 7.12
N ARG A 173 6.43 11.36 6.51
CA ARG A 173 5.03 11.77 6.72
C ARG A 173 4.05 10.65 6.36
N LEU A 174 4.25 9.99 5.23
CA LEU A 174 3.40 8.89 4.77
C LEU A 174 3.49 7.67 5.68
N PHE A 175 4.70 7.26 6.07
CA PHE A 175 4.88 6.14 7.00
C PHE A 175 4.20 6.38 8.35
N LYS A 176 4.28 7.61 8.89
CA LYS A 176 3.56 8.00 10.11
C LYS A 176 2.04 7.92 9.94
N LYS A 177 1.50 8.40 8.81
CA LYS A 177 0.06 8.27 8.51
C LYS A 177 -0.40 6.82 8.47
N VAL A 178 0.40 5.94 7.86
CA VAL A 178 0.13 4.50 7.83
C VAL A 178 0.16 3.93 9.24
N MET A 179 1.19 4.25 10.04
CA MET A 179 1.33 3.75 11.41
C MET A 179 0.13 4.09 12.32
N LEU A 180 -0.49 5.26 12.14
CA LEU A 180 -1.66 5.67 12.92
C LEU A 180 -2.90 4.85 12.59
N ARG A 181 -3.04 4.36 11.35
CA ARG A 181 -4.24 3.65 10.85
C ARG A 181 -4.08 2.14 10.85
N ASP A 182 -2.89 1.66 10.50
CA ASP A 182 -2.57 0.26 10.33
C ASP A 182 -1.26 -0.08 11.05
N LYS A 183 -1.42 -0.66 12.24
CA LYS A 183 -0.32 -1.14 13.07
C LYS A 183 0.09 -2.57 12.74
N LYS A 184 -0.51 -3.27 11.78
CA LYS A 184 -0.17 -4.67 11.47
C LYS A 184 0.65 -4.76 10.19
N ARG A 185 1.80 -4.08 10.18
CA ARG A 185 2.76 -4.11 9.07
C ARG A 185 3.93 -5.08 9.33
N PRO A 186 4.58 -5.60 8.27
CA PRO A 186 5.77 -6.43 8.42
C PRO A 186 6.94 -5.61 9.02
N ILE A 187 7.89 -6.29 9.66
CA ILE A 187 9.09 -5.66 10.25
C ILE A 187 9.80 -4.73 9.25
N ALA A 188 9.93 -5.16 7.99
CA ALA A 188 10.59 -4.39 6.94
C ALA A 188 9.98 -3.00 6.70
N PHE A 189 8.67 -2.83 6.90
CA PHE A 189 8.01 -1.52 6.82
C PHE A 189 8.54 -0.58 7.91
N TYR A 190 8.58 -1.05 9.16
CA TYR A 190 9.04 -0.25 10.29
C TYR A 190 10.53 0.12 10.16
N VAL A 191 11.35 -0.79 9.65
CA VAL A 191 12.77 -0.51 9.40
C VAL A 191 12.96 0.56 8.34
N LYS A 192 12.19 0.52 7.24
CA LYS A 192 12.22 1.58 6.21
C LYS A 192 11.75 2.92 6.78
N ALA A 193 10.65 2.91 7.53
CA ALA A 193 10.09 4.10 8.16
C ALA A 193 11.08 4.74 9.15
N ALA A 194 11.74 3.92 9.97
CA ALA A 194 12.76 4.39 10.91
C ALA A 194 13.93 5.08 10.20
N LYS A 195 14.42 4.49 9.11
CA LYS A 195 15.50 5.10 8.30
C LYS A 195 15.06 6.41 7.66
N ALA A 196 13.82 6.50 7.18
CA ALA A 196 13.27 7.75 6.64
C ALA A 196 13.19 8.84 7.71
N ALA A 197 12.66 8.51 8.90
CA ALA A 197 12.59 9.42 10.05
C ALA A 197 13.99 9.89 10.50
N LEU A 198 14.95 8.97 10.58
CA LEU A 198 16.33 9.31 10.95
C LEU A 198 16.98 10.27 9.94
N PHE A 199 16.76 10.07 8.64
CA PHE A 199 17.30 10.96 7.60
C PHE A 199 16.82 12.40 7.79
N VAL A 200 15.55 12.58 8.13
CA VAL A 200 14.95 13.90 8.37
C VAL A 200 15.18 14.41 9.81
N LYS A 201 16.07 13.74 10.56
CA LYS A 201 16.42 14.03 11.96
C LYS A 201 15.25 13.94 12.94
N ASP A 202 14.22 13.19 12.59
CA ASP A 202 13.19 12.77 13.54
C ASP A 202 13.68 11.54 14.32
N TYR A 203 14.53 11.82 15.29
CA TYR A 203 15.17 10.80 16.13
C TYR A 203 14.15 10.01 16.96
N GLU A 204 13.14 10.70 17.51
CA GLU A 204 12.05 10.10 18.26
C GLU A 204 11.18 9.21 17.38
N GLY A 205 10.76 9.68 16.20
CA GLY A 205 9.99 8.85 15.26
C GLY A 205 10.79 7.65 14.77
N SER A 206 12.09 7.81 14.51
CA SER A 206 12.99 6.69 14.17
C SER A 206 13.01 5.64 15.29
N ALA A 207 13.15 6.09 16.54
CA ALA A 207 13.17 5.20 17.70
C ALA A 207 11.84 4.46 17.89
N GLU A 208 10.71 5.15 17.71
CA GLU A 208 9.38 4.53 17.78
C GLU A 208 9.17 3.50 16.67
N PHE A 209 9.61 3.77 15.45
CA PHE A 209 9.54 2.78 14.37
C PHE A 209 10.43 1.57 14.66
N TYR A 210 11.65 1.74 15.14
CA TYR A 210 12.50 0.61 15.54
C TYR A 210 11.94 -0.17 16.73
N ARG A 211 11.29 0.49 17.70
CA ARG A 211 10.55 -0.20 18.76
C ARG A 211 9.43 -1.07 18.21
N MET A 212 8.68 -0.57 17.24
CA MET A 212 7.63 -1.37 16.57
C MET A 212 8.20 -2.56 15.79
N ALA A 213 9.42 -2.43 15.22
CA ALA A 213 10.15 -3.54 14.62
C ALA A 213 10.58 -4.58 15.67
N MET A 214 11.12 -4.12 16.81
CA MET A 214 11.49 -4.96 17.95
C MET A 214 10.29 -5.76 18.49
N GLU A 215 9.14 -5.12 18.74
CA GLU A 215 7.94 -5.79 19.27
C GLU A 215 7.43 -6.93 18.38
N ARG A 216 7.71 -6.87 17.08
CA ARG A 216 7.31 -7.88 16.09
C ARG A 216 8.37 -8.94 15.87
N SER A 217 9.56 -8.75 16.44
CA SER A 217 10.66 -9.68 16.29
C SER A 217 10.45 -10.88 17.20
N THR A 218 10.72 -12.07 16.66
CA THR A 218 10.54 -13.34 17.38
C THR A 218 11.81 -13.82 18.07
N THR A 219 12.98 -13.46 17.54
CA THR A 219 14.27 -13.84 18.09
C THR A 219 14.80 -12.77 19.05
N THR A 220 15.53 -13.19 20.09
CA THR A 220 16.23 -12.27 20.99
C THR A 220 17.24 -11.41 20.25
N GLU A 221 17.89 -11.97 19.22
CA GLU A 221 18.86 -11.25 18.38
C GLU A 221 18.23 -10.09 17.61
N ASP A 222 17.10 -10.32 16.92
CA ASP A 222 16.40 -9.27 16.18
C ASP A 222 15.82 -8.21 17.12
N LYS A 223 15.28 -8.63 18.28
CA LYS A 223 14.84 -7.70 19.32
C LYS A 223 15.99 -6.78 19.75
N ARG A 224 17.15 -7.37 20.07
CA ARG A 224 18.36 -6.63 20.47
C ARG A 224 18.79 -5.67 19.36
N LEU A 225 18.84 -6.14 18.10
CA LEU A 225 19.21 -5.32 16.95
C LEU A 225 18.35 -4.07 16.83
N TYR A 226 17.03 -4.22 16.84
CA TYR A 226 16.13 -3.07 16.68
C TYR A 226 16.05 -2.20 17.92
N PHE A 227 16.15 -2.78 19.12
CA PHE A 227 16.28 -2.01 20.36
C PHE A 227 17.50 -1.10 20.34
N THR A 228 18.68 -1.65 20.00
CA THR A 228 19.92 -0.87 19.87
C THR A 228 19.78 0.24 18.83
N LYS A 229 19.17 -0.04 17.67
CA LYS A 229 18.91 1.01 16.65
C LYS A 229 17.97 2.11 17.12
N ALA A 230 16.97 1.77 17.94
CA ALA A 230 16.10 2.76 18.57
C ALA A 230 16.89 3.67 19.52
N LEU A 231 17.74 3.09 20.36
CA LEU A 231 18.60 3.86 21.27
C LEU A 231 19.62 4.71 20.53
N GLU A 232 20.27 4.19 19.48
CA GLU A 232 21.20 4.95 18.64
C GLU A 232 20.52 6.17 18.00
N SER A 233 19.27 6.01 17.54
CA SER A 233 18.48 7.13 17.01
C SER A 233 18.30 8.22 18.07
N LEU A 234 17.93 7.86 19.31
CA LEU A 234 17.75 8.82 20.39
C LEU A 234 19.06 9.42 20.90
N ILE A 235 20.18 8.68 20.88
CA ILE A 235 21.50 9.22 21.22
C ILE A 235 21.86 10.36 20.27
N ALA A 236 21.52 10.24 18.98
CA ALA A 236 21.73 11.31 18.00
C ALA A 236 20.91 12.58 18.28
N SER A 237 19.86 12.52 19.12
CA SER A 237 19.14 13.70 19.62
C SER A 237 19.92 14.49 20.69
N GLY A 238 20.95 13.89 21.29
CA GLY A 238 21.78 14.52 22.33
C GLY A 238 21.17 14.52 23.74
N ASN A 239 20.11 13.75 23.99
CA ASN A 239 19.46 13.66 25.30
C ASN A 239 19.63 12.26 25.94
N PRO A 240 20.69 12.04 26.75
CA PRO A 240 20.98 10.73 27.33
C PRO A 240 19.93 10.30 28.37
N THR A 241 19.36 11.23 29.14
CA THR A 241 18.30 10.94 30.12
C THR A 241 17.03 10.43 29.44
N LYS A 242 16.60 11.07 28.35
CA LYS A 242 15.44 10.64 27.55
C LYS A 242 15.70 9.28 26.87
N THR A 243 16.92 9.06 26.39
CA THR A 243 17.33 7.77 25.82
C THR A 243 17.25 6.66 26.87
N LEU A 244 17.73 6.91 28.09
CA LEU A 244 17.67 5.95 29.18
C LEU A 244 16.23 5.63 29.57
N ALA A 245 15.38 6.65 29.74
CA ALA A 245 13.97 6.45 30.05
C ALA A 245 13.24 5.64 28.96
N PHE A 246 13.60 5.84 27.69
CA PHE A 246 13.10 5.02 26.59
C PHE A 246 13.60 3.58 26.69
N ALA A 247 14.87 3.36 27.04
CA ALA A 247 15.43 2.03 27.23
C ALA A 247 14.69 1.27 28.34
N GLU A 248 14.56 1.88 29.52
CA GLU A 248 13.88 1.29 30.68
C GLU A 248 12.44 0.88 30.37
N LYS A 249 11.71 1.75 29.66
CA LYS A 249 10.32 1.51 29.27
C LYS A 249 10.16 0.37 28.28
N ASN A 250 11.14 0.15 27.39
CA ASN A 250 10.98 -0.70 26.21
C ASN A 250 11.93 -1.90 26.16
N ILE A 251 12.62 -2.23 27.26
CA ILE A 251 13.53 -3.38 27.38
C ILE A 251 12.82 -4.76 27.33
N ASP A 252 11.50 -4.79 27.17
CA ASP A 252 10.75 -6.04 27.32
C ASP A 252 11.18 -7.13 26.31
N GLY A 253 11.32 -8.36 26.79
CA GLY A 253 11.92 -9.46 26.04
C GLY A 253 13.45 -9.40 25.87
N LEU A 254 14.12 -8.43 26.50
CA LEU A 254 15.60 -8.30 26.57
C LEU A 254 16.11 -8.14 28.01
N LYS A 255 15.26 -8.36 29.03
CA LYS A 255 15.62 -8.18 30.45
C LYS A 255 16.75 -9.10 30.92
N ASP A 256 16.79 -10.31 30.36
CA ASP A 256 17.84 -11.30 30.68
C ASP A 256 18.95 -11.33 29.62
N ASP A 257 18.93 -10.37 28.68
CA ASP A 257 19.90 -10.30 27.61
C ASP A 257 21.17 -9.58 28.07
N GLN A 258 22.23 -10.33 28.37
CA GLN A 258 23.48 -9.79 28.90
C GLN A 258 24.05 -8.65 28.05
N THR A 259 23.95 -8.74 26.72
CA THR A 259 24.48 -7.71 25.81
C THR A 259 23.68 -6.41 25.93
N THR A 260 22.35 -6.50 25.97
CA THR A 260 21.45 -5.37 26.20
C THR A 260 21.71 -4.72 27.56
N LEU A 261 21.80 -5.52 28.63
CA LEU A 261 22.04 -5.00 29.98
C LEU A 261 23.37 -4.24 30.07
N VAL A 262 24.46 -4.78 29.53
CA VAL A 262 25.76 -4.07 29.47
C VAL A 262 25.63 -2.74 28.72
N TYR A 263 24.87 -2.71 27.63
CA TYR A 263 24.66 -1.49 26.85
C TYR A 263 23.90 -0.43 27.66
N ILE A 264 22.80 -0.81 28.33
CA ILE A 264 21.99 0.12 29.13
C ILE A 264 22.76 0.61 30.36
N THR A 265 23.55 -0.25 31.04
CA THR A 265 24.44 0.19 32.14
C THR A 265 25.39 1.31 31.68
N LYS A 266 26.05 1.13 30.53
CA LYS A 266 26.95 2.16 29.97
C LYS A 266 26.21 3.45 29.63
N LEU A 267 24.97 3.33 29.12
CA LEU A 267 24.12 4.48 28.85
C LEU A 267 23.72 5.22 30.14
N ALA A 268 23.35 4.51 31.20
CA ALA A 268 23.01 5.08 32.49
C ALA A 268 24.18 5.84 33.11
N LEU A 269 25.39 5.28 33.06
CA LEU A 269 26.61 5.97 33.51
C LEU A 269 26.86 7.27 32.72
N ARG A 270 26.72 7.24 31.39
CA ARG A 270 26.85 8.45 30.55
C ARG A 270 25.78 9.49 30.84
N ALA A 271 24.59 9.06 31.27
CA ALA A 271 23.50 9.94 31.68
C ALA A 271 23.67 10.47 33.13
N GLY A 272 24.72 10.07 33.86
CA GLY A 272 24.91 10.42 35.27
C GLY A 272 23.94 9.72 36.23
N GLN A 273 23.26 8.66 35.77
CA GLN A 273 22.23 7.93 36.51
C GLN A 273 22.85 6.71 37.22
N GLN A 274 23.67 6.98 38.22
CA GLN A 274 24.47 5.96 38.93
C GLN A 274 23.61 4.83 39.53
N GLN A 275 22.49 5.17 40.18
CA GLN A 275 21.59 4.19 40.79
C GLN A 275 20.99 3.23 39.76
N VAL A 276 20.64 3.74 38.56
CA VAL A 276 20.13 2.92 37.46
C VAL A 276 21.22 2.00 36.91
N ALA A 277 22.46 2.49 36.80
CA ALA A 277 23.59 1.66 36.40
C ALA A 277 23.83 0.49 37.38
N GLU A 278 23.80 0.77 38.69
CA GLU A 278 23.94 -0.25 39.74
C GLU A 278 22.84 -1.31 39.69
N HIS A 279 21.59 -0.91 39.45
CA HIS A 279 20.48 -1.84 39.27
C HIS A 279 20.75 -2.86 38.14
N TYR A 280 21.17 -2.39 36.96
CA TYR A 280 21.47 -3.25 35.82
C TYR A 280 22.74 -4.09 36.01
N VAL A 281 23.75 -3.59 36.72
CA VAL A 281 24.92 -4.40 37.14
C VAL A 281 24.49 -5.54 38.05
N GLY A 282 23.58 -5.28 38.99
CA GLY A 282 23.00 -6.32 39.83
C GLY A 282 22.38 -7.45 39.01
N GLN A 283 21.55 -7.12 38.01
CA GLN A 283 20.93 -8.11 37.12
C GLN A 283 21.98 -8.91 36.32
N LEU A 284 23.01 -8.24 35.80
CA LEU A 284 24.12 -8.89 35.08
C LEU A 284 24.86 -9.91 35.94
N LEU A 285 25.09 -9.60 37.21
CA LEU A 285 25.75 -10.51 38.13
C LEU A 285 24.88 -11.74 38.40
N HIS A 286 23.59 -11.55 38.68
CA HIS A 286 22.66 -12.66 38.93
C HIS A 286 22.59 -13.64 37.75
N LEU A 287 22.55 -13.14 36.51
CA LEU A 287 22.57 -13.99 35.32
C LEU A 287 23.85 -14.84 35.23
N ARG A 288 25.02 -14.22 35.45
CA ARG A 288 26.30 -14.94 35.42
C ARG A 288 26.44 -16.00 36.50
N TYR A 289 25.84 -15.77 37.68
CA TYR A 289 25.85 -16.76 38.75
C TYR A 289 24.97 -17.98 38.43
N GLN A 290 23.88 -17.80 37.67
CA GLN A 290 22.99 -18.88 37.25
C GLN A 290 23.60 -19.76 36.14
N ASP A 291 24.53 -19.23 35.35
CA ASP A 291 25.21 -19.94 34.25
C ASP A 291 26.45 -20.75 34.69
N LEU A 292 26.79 -20.78 35.98
CA LEU A 292 27.90 -21.58 36.49
C LEU A 292 27.47 -23.05 36.64
N PRO A 293 28.21 -24.03 36.08
CA PRO A 293 27.96 -25.44 36.34
C PRO A 293 28.22 -25.77 37.82
N GLU A 294 27.36 -26.59 38.42
CA GLU A 294 27.56 -27.17 39.76
C GLU A 294 28.86 -28.00 39.84
#